data_AF-A0A1H2GTJ0-F1
#
_entry.id   AF-A0A1H2GTJ0-F1
#
_cell.length_a   1.000
_cell.length_b   1.000
_cell.length_c   1.000
_cell.angle_alpha   90.00
_cell.angle_beta   90.00
_cell.angle_gamma   90.00
#
_symmetry.space_group_name_H-M   'P 1'
#
loop_
_entity.id
_entity.type
_entity.pdbx_description
1 polymer ?
#
loop_
_entity_poly.entity_id
_entity_poly.type
_entity_poly.pdbx_seq_one_letter_code
_entity_poly.pdbx_strand_id
1 'polypeptide(L)'
;MHRLVLTAILVLLAGCASPPPAGTPVYRAEGQASWYGQRHHGRRTASGERFDQHALTAAHRSLPFGSRVKVTHLRSQRSVVVRINDRGPYGRGRIIDLSRAAAERLGMLRSGVAPVRVERIAD
;
A
#
# COMPACT_ATOMS: atom_id res chain seq x y z
N MET A 1 -46.22 -56.74 -7.64
CA MET A 1 -46.03 -55.45 -8.33
C MET A 1 -44.88 -54.71 -7.66
N HIS A 2 -43.65 -54.88 -8.15
CA HIS A 2 -42.43 -54.31 -7.54
C HIS A 2 -42.10 -52.98 -8.25
N ARG A 3 -42.19 -51.85 -7.55
CA ARG A 3 -41.71 -50.56 -8.06
C ARG A 3 -40.30 -50.31 -7.52
N LEU A 4 -39.33 -50.50 -8.41
CA LEU A 4 -37.93 -50.10 -8.24
C LEU A 4 -37.86 -48.58 -8.01
N VAL A 5 -37.20 -48.15 -6.94
CA VAL A 5 -36.82 -46.75 -6.71
C VAL A 5 -35.35 -46.64 -7.10
N LEU A 6 -35.07 -45.93 -8.19
CA LEU A 6 -33.71 -45.62 -8.66
C LEU A 6 -33.27 -44.29 -8.05
N THR A 7 -32.38 -44.36 -7.07
CA THR A 7 -31.74 -43.21 -6.44
C THR A 7 -30.63 -42.69 -7.37
N ALA A 8 -30.81 -41.50 -7.95
CA ALA A 8 -29.75 -40.81 -8.67
C ALA A 8 -28.87 -40.05 -7.66
N ILE A 9 -27.65 -40.51 -7.44
CA ILE A 9 -26.65 -39.82 -6.62
C ILE A 9 -25.96 -38.78 -7.52
N LEU A 10 -26.34 -37.52 -7.36
CA LEU A 10 -25.69 -36.36 -7.98
C LEU A 10 -24.41 -36.03 -7.18
N VAL A 11 -23.25 -36.39 -7.73
CA VAL A 11 -21.95 -36.03 -7.14
C VAL A 11 -21.65 -34.56 -7.46
N LEU A 12 -21.87 -33.69 -6.48
CA LEU A 12 -21.45 -32.28 -6.51
C LEU A 12 -19.94 -32.20 -6.25
N LEU A 13 -19.16 -31.95 -7.30
CA LEU A 13 -17.75 -31.54 -7.19
C LEU A 13 -17.70 -30.11 -6.61
N ALA A 14 -17.63 -30.00 -5.28
CA ALA A 14 -17.32 -28.75 -4.60
C ALA A 14 -15.83 -28.44 -4.76
N GLY A 15 -15.49 -27.58 -5.71
CA GLY A 15 -14.15 -27.01 -5.82
C GLY A 15 -13.89 -26.03 -4.67
N CYS A 16 -13.12 -26.45 -3.66
CA CYS A 16 -12.68 -25.57 -2.59
C CYS A 16 -11.63 -24.58 -3.13
N ALA A 17 -12.04 -23.34 -3.42
CA ALA A 17 -11.10 -22.23 -3.56
C ALA A 17 -10.64 -21.81 -2.16
N SER A 18 -9.41 -22.19 -1.77
CA SER A 18 -8.84 -21.76 -0.49
C SER A 18 -8.63 -20.24 -0.51
N PRO A 19 -9.09 -19.50 0.52
CA PRO A 19 -8.77 -18.08 0.65
C PRO A 19 -7.24 -17.91 0.77
N PRO A 20 -6.67 -16.81 0.24
CA PRO A 20 -5.24 -16.56 0.38
C PRO A 20 -4.86 -16.54 1.87
N PRO A 21 -3.66 -17.04 2.23
CA PRO A 21 -3.23 -17.07 3.61
C PRO A 21 -3.28 -15.66 4.21
N ALA A 22 -3.85 -15.58 5.42
CA ALA A 22 -3.90 -14.36 6.22
C ALA A 22 -2.47 -13.84 6.41
N GLY A 23 -2.13 -12.77 5.69
CA GLY A 23 -0.78 -12.21 5.70
C GLY A 23 -0.18 -11.89 4.33
N THR A 24 -0.79 -12.33 3.22
CA THR A 24 -0.37 -11.85 1.89
C THR A 24 -0.69 -10.36 1.76
N PRO A 25 0.31 -9.46 1.59
CA PRO A 25 0.03 -8.05 1.37
C PRO A 25 -0.84 -7.90 0.12
N VAL A 26 -2.01 -7.28 0.26
CA VAL A 26 -2.92 -7.00 -0.88
C VAL A 26 -2.23 -6.15 -1.95
N TYR A 27 -1.11 -5.50 -1.60
CA TYR A 27 -0.23 -4.81 -2.51
C TYR A 27 1.22 -4.92 -2.03
N ARG A 28 2.15 -5.24 -2.94
CA ARG A 28 3.59 -5.22 -2.72
C ARG A 28 4.30 -4.74 -3.98
N ALA A 29 5.15 -3.72 -3.86
CA ALA A 29 5.96 -3.23 -4.96
C ALA A 29 7.30 -2.67 -4.50
N GLU A 30 8.29 -2.69 -5.39
CA GLU A 30 9.58 -2.04 -5.18
C GLU A 30 9.78 -0.94 -6.23
N GLY A 31 10.48 0.13 -5.84
CA GLY A 31 10.71 1.28 -6.69
C GLY A 31 11.31 2.44 -5.91
N GLN A 32 11.32 3.64 -6.50
CA GLN A 32 11.89 4.82 -5.83
C GLN A 32 10.83 5.53 -4.97
N ALA A 33 11.22 5.92 -3.76
CA ALA A 33 10.52 6.93 -2.98
C ALA A 33 11.12 8.31 -3.24
N SER A 34 10.30 9.35 -3.13
CA SER A 34 10.75 10.73 -2.88
C SER A 34 9.97 11.33 -1.72
N TRP A 35 10.13 12.62 -1.43
CA TRP A 35 9.37 13.30 -0.37
C TRP A 35 9.00 14.73 -0.74
N TYR A 36 7.89 15.23 -0.18
CA TYR A 36 7.41 16.60 -0.43
C TYR A 36 8.13 17.63 0.44
N GLY A 37 8.67 18.68 -0.20
CA GLY A 37 9.24 19.83 0.49
C GLY A 37 8.21 20.73 1.20
N GLN A 38 8.68 21.58 2.11
CA GLN A 38 7.88 22.47 2.97
C GLN A 38 6.87 23.34 2.22
N ARG A 39 7.13 23.69 0.95
CA ARG A 39 6.23 24.48 0.09
C ARG A 39 4.83 23.87 -0.11
N HIS A 40 4.67 22.58 0.17
CA HIS A 40 3.38 21.89 0.04
C HIS A 40 2.54 21.99 1.32
N HIS A 41 3.15 22.33 2.46
CA HIS A 41 2.48 22.32 3.76
C HIS A 41 1.23 23.21 3.77
N GLY A 42 0.13 22.70 4.33
CA GLY A 42 -1.16 23.37 4.41
C GLY A 42 -1.98 23.35 3.10
N ARG A 43 -1.41 22.94 1.96
CA ARG A 43 -2.17 22.80 0.70
C ARG A 43 -3.08 21.58 0.75
N ARG A 44 -4.17 21.58 -0.02
CA ARG A 44 -5.06 20.40 -0.12
C ARG A 44 -4.38 19.28 -0.89
N THR A 45 -4.48 18.07 -0.36
CA THR A 45 -4.16 16.81 -1.06
C THR A 45 -5.33 16.35 -1.91
N ALA A 46 -5.14 15.32 -2.72
CA ALA A 46 -6.20 14.69 -3.50
C ALA A 46 -7.28 13.98 -2.64
N SER A 47 -7.02 13.68 -1.37
CA SER A 47 -8.07 13.21 -0.44
C SER A 47 -8.95 14.35 0.10
N GLY A 48 -8.58 15.61 -0.15
CA GLY A 48 -9.25 16.80 0.38
C GLY A 48 -8.68 17.30 1.71
N GLU A 49 -7.85 16.51 2.39
CA GLU A 49 -7.16 16.91 3.62
C GLU A 49 -6.10 17.99 3.34
N ARG A 50 -5.73 18.77 4.36
CA ARG A 50 -4.54 19.63 4.27
C ARG A 50 -3.29 18.79 4.50
N PHE A 51 -2.30 18.94 3.63
CA PHE A 51 -1.02 18.27 3.77
C PHE A 51 -0.27 18.79 5.01
N ASP A 52 0.01 17.88 5.94
CA ASP A 52 0.90 18.11 7.06
C ASP A 52 2.24 17.39 6.82
N GLN A 53 3.34 18.15 6.77
CA GLN A 53 4.67 17.59 6.57
C GLN A 53 5.16 16.79 7.79
N HIS A 54 4.56 17.03 8.96
CA HIS A 54 4.89 16.38 10.23
C HIS A 54 4.07 15.09 10.46
N ALA A 55 2.98 14.89 9.70
CA ALA A 55 2.19 13.67 9.74
C ALA A 55 2.85 12.51 8.98
N LEU A 56 2.46 11.27 9.28
CA LEU A 56 2.92 10.08 8.56
C LEU A 56 2.01 9.76 7.39
N THR A 57 2.09 10.57 6.35
CA THR A 57 1.29 10.41 5.14
C THR A 57 2.15 10.25 3.90
N ALA A 58 1.52 9.76 2.83
CA ALA A 58 2.16 9.61 1.53
C ALA A 58 1.16 9.74 0.38
N ALA A 59 1.70 10.05 -0.80
CA ALA A 59 0.99 9.97 -2.06
C ALA A 59 1.29 8.65 -2.77
N HIS A 60 0.25 8.04 -3.32
CA HIS A 60 0.37 6.85 -4.16
C HIS A 60 -0.67 6.88 -5.30
N ARG A 61 -0.32 6.30 -6.46
CA ARG A 61 -1.11 6.43 -7.70
C ARG A 61 -2.51 5.85 -7.60
N SER A 62 -2.62 4.63 -7.07
CA SER A 62 -3.87 3.83 -7.14
C SER A 62 -4.40 3.33 -5.80
N LEU A 63 -3.54 3.11 -4.80
CA LEU A 63 -3.99 2.70 -3.46
C LEU A 63 -5.12 3.62 -2.94
N PRO A 64 -6.20 3.04 -2.37
CA PRO A 64 -7.30 3.80 -1.80
C PRO A 64 -6.80 4.79 -0.74
N PHE A 65 -7.41 5.96 -0.67
CA PHE A 65 -7.14 6.87 0.43
C PHE A 65 -7.49 6.20 1.77
N GLY A 66 -6.71 6.48 2.80
CA GLY A 66 -6.82 5.80 4.09
C GLY A 66 -6.01 4.51 4.20
N SER A 67 -5.58 3.91 3.08
CA SER A 67 -4.75 2.70 3.12
C SER A 67 -3.49 2.93 3.95
N ARG A 68 -3.14 1.97 4.81
CA ARG A 68 -1.85 1.94 5.51
C ARG A 68 -0.85 1.10 4.72
N VAL A 69 0.36 1.62 4.59
CA VAL A 69 1.46 0.89 3.95
C VAL A 69 2.70 0.95 4.81
N LYS A 70 3.41 -0.17 4.91
CA LYS A 70 4.78 -0.23 5.40
C LYS A 70 5.71 0.11 4.24
N VAL A 71 6.57 1.10 4.44
CA VAL A 71 7.60 1.52 3.49
C VAL A 71 8.95 1.15 4.08
N THR A 72 9.71 0.31 3.38
CA THR A 72 11.02 -0.18 3.83
C THR A 72 12.12 0.32 2.90
N HIS A 73 13.14 0.99 3.44
CA HIS A 73 14.30 1.44 2.68
C HIS A 73 15.22 0.26 2.41
N LEU A 74 15.38 -0.13 1.15
CA LEU A 74 16.04 -1.38 0.76
C LEU A 74 17.53 -1.44 1.14
N ARG A 75 18.20 -0.29 1.27
CA ARG A 75 19.62 -0.25 1.65
C ARG A 75 19.83 -0.37 3.16
N SER A 76 19.05 0.37 3.95
CA SER A 76 19.23 0.43 5.42
C SER A 76 18.31 -0.49 6.21
N GLN A 77 17.32 -1.11 5.57
CA GLN A 77 16.24 -1.90 6.18
C GLN A 77 15.36 -1.15 7.21
N ARG A 78 15.58 0.16 7.41
CA ARG A 78 14.65 1.03 8.15
C ARG A 78 13.27 1.00 7.49
N SER A 79 12.22 1.07 8.30
CA SER A 79 10.85 1.12 7.79
C SER A 79 9.96 2.09 8.55
N VAL A 80 8.90 2.55 7.89
CA VAL A 80 7.89 3.43 8.47
C VAL A 80 6.52 3.06 7.92
N VAL A 81 5.49 3.10 8.77
CA VAL A 81 4.10 2.96 8.33
C VAL A 81 3.51 4.33 8.07
N VAL A 82 2.90 4.50 6.90
CA VAL A 82 2.25 5.75 6.48
C VAL A 82 0.84 5.50 5.99
N ARG A 83 -0.01 6.53 6.03
CA ARG A 83 -1.36 6.52 5.45
C ARG A 83 -1.36 7.20 4.09
N ILE A 84 -2.03 6.60 3.11
CA ILE A 84 -2.21 7.21 1.79
C ILE A 84 -3.27 8.31 1.88
N ASN A 85 -2.91 9.55 1.57
CA ASN A 85 -3.87 10.67 1.54
C ASN A 85 -3.71 11.58 0.32
N ASP A 86 -2.86 11.21 -0.64
CA ASP A 86 -2.64 12.02 -1.84
C ASP A 86 -2.35 11.15 -3.09
N ARG A 87 -2.31 11.79 -4.26
CA ARG A 87 -2.07 11.16 -5.56
C ARG A 87 -0.75 11.61 -6.18
N GLY A 88 -0.22 10.72 -7.03
CA GLY A 88 1.16 10.75 -7.50
C GLY A 88 1.96 9.59 -6.90
N PRO A 89 3.28 9.54 -7.06
CA PRO A 89 4.11 10.38 -7.92
C PRO A 89 3.80 10.22 -9.42
N TYR A 90 4.14 11.22 -10.23
CA TYR A 90 4.04 11.14 -11.70
C TYR A 90 5.41 11.07 -12.40
N GLY A 91 6.52 11.24 -11.66
CA GLY A 91 7.86 11.03 -12.21
C GLY A 91 8.14 9.56 -12.48
N ARG A 92 8.92 9.28 -13.53
CA ARG A 92 9.36 7.92 -13.91
C ARG A 92 10.09 7.25 -12.75
N GLY A 93 9.81 5.96 -12.53
CA GLY A 93 10.47 5.11 -11.52
C GLY A 93 10.08 5.37 -10.06
N ARG A 94 9.39 6.47 -9.75
CA ARG A 94 8.88 6.75 -8.39
C ARG A 94 7.57 6.00 -8.16
N ILE A 95 7.41 5.37 -7.00
CA ILE A 95 6.19 4.62 -6.64
C ILE A 95 5.45 5.25 -5.44
N ILE A 96 6.14 6.06 -4.63
CA ILE A 96 5.56 6.71 -3.46
C ILE A 96 6.25 8.04 -3.17
N ASP A 97 5.49 9.07 -2.80
CA ASP A 97 6.04 10.34 -2.31
C ASP A 97 5.65 10.49 -0.82
N LEU A 98 6.64 10.57 0.06
CA LEU A 98 6.48 10.59 1.50
C LEU A 98 6.34 12.03 2.05
N SER A 99 5.72 12.17 3.21
CA SER A 99 5.89 13.37 4.03
C SER A 99 7.34 13.52 4.52
N ARG A 100 7.70 14.72 4.98
CA ARG A 100 9.03 14.99 5.56
C ARG A 100 9.28 14.11 6.79
N ALA A 101 8.31 13.99 7.70
CA ALA A 101 8.44 13.15 8.89
C ALA A 101 8.62 11.67 8.56
N ALA A 102 7.93 11.15 7.55
CA ALA A 102 8.13 9.77 7.10
C ALA A 102 9.51 9.57 6.46
N ALA A 103 9.96 10.51 5.63
CA ALA A 103 11.29 10.47 5.02
C ALA A 103 12.42 10.55 6.05
N GLU A 104 12.24 11.31 7.13
CA GLU A 104 13.17 11.38 8.26
C GLU A 104 13.30 10.04 9.00
N ARG A 105 12.17 9.42 9.33
CA ARG A 105 12.14 8.10 9.97
C ARG A 105 12.72 7.01 9.08
N LEU A 106 12.58 7.16 7.77
CA LEU A 106 13.15 6.25 6.78
C LEU A 106 14.65 6.51 6.52
N GLY A 107 15.18 7.67 6.97
CA GLY A 107 16.59 8.03 6.83
C GLY A 107 16.96 8.53 5.43
N MET A 108 16.03 9.16 4.70
CA MET A 108 16.22 9.55 3.30
C MET A 108 16.16 11.06 3.03
N LEU A 109 16.08 11.91 4.07
CA LEU A 109 16.02 13.37 3.87
C LEU A 109 17.21 13.90 3.05
N ARG A 110 18.44 13.49 3.40
CA ARG A 110 19.66 13.95 2.73
C ARG A 110 19.78 13.44 1.29
N SER A 111 19.35 12.21 1.02
CA SER A 111 19.44 11.63 -0.33
C SER A 111 18.33 12.14 -1.25
N GLY A 112 17.21 12.63 -0.71
CA GLY A 112 16.05 13.11 -1.46
C GLY A 112 15.20 11.98 -2.06
N VAL A 113 15.85 10.95 -2.57
CA VAL A 113 15.26 9.73 -3.13
C VAL A 113 15.88 8.50 -2.50
N ALA A 114 15.13 7.39 -2.49
CA ALA A 114 15.59 6.12 -1.94
C ALA A 114 14.90 4.92 -2.61
N PRO A 115 15.61 3.79 -2.82
CA PRO A 115 14.97 2.55 -3.24
C PRO A 115 14.19 1.95 -2.07
N VAL A 116 12.89 1.72 -2.27
CA VAL A 116 11.99 1.24 -1.23
C VAL A 116 11.17 0.05 -1.68
N ARG A 117 10.71 -0.73 -0.70
CA ARG A 117 9.59 -1.65 -0.82
C ARG A 117 8.36 -1.06 -0.13
N VAL A 118 7.22 -1.09 -0.79
CA VAL A 118 5.93 -0.65 -0.26
C VAL A 118 5.01 -1.87 -0.14
N GLU A 119 4.50 -2.10 1.06
CA GLU A 119 3.62 -3.23 1.38
C GLU A 119 2.35 -2.70 2.04
N ARG A 120 1.17 -2.97 1.46
CA ARG A 120 -0.11 -2.66 2.13
C ARG A 120 -0.30 -3.62 3.28
N ILE A 121 -0.55 -3.08 4.46
CA ILE A 121 -0.84 -3.85 5.67
C ILE A 121 -2.35 -3.89 5.91
N ALA A 122 -2.84 -5.00 6.46
CA ALA A 122 -4.19 -5.06 6.99
C ALA A 122 -4.27 -4.21 8.28
N ASP A 123 -5.45 -3.64 8.54
CA ASP A 123 -5.72 -2.91 9.78
C ASP A 123 -5.86 -3.86 10.97
#